data_AF-A0A3S8VT72-F1
#
_entry.id   AF-A0A3S8VT72-F1
#
_cell.length_a   1.000
_cell.length_b   1.000
_cell.length_c   1.000
_cell.angle_alpha   90.00
_cell.angle_beta   90.00
_cell.angle_gamma   90.00
#
_symmetry.space_group_name_H-M   'P 1'
#
loop_
_entity.id
_entity.type
_entity.pdbx_description
1 polymer ?
#
loop_
_entity_poly.entity_id
_entity_poly.type
_entity_poly.pdbx_seq_one_letter_code
_entity_poly.pdbx_strand_id
1 'polypeptide(L)'
;MIGTRVGAEGWTIVDLARQKHYDDRYYGQFLGAREHGPSGGMEWVVGRLFVGKSRDDVFRDGEWAYSKRFAGPRSTDSADAALEAYVKMSHETFVWDRIFEQRTGEVIDRYLAGPEVADAPKLSAGWQQSSANGGMPVGSHTVYLPFHQAKYYLLHFLRATQLSAMQHLTQGITLDRHQAVDLVTKATGPVRFEYGYHTYWLAAEPS
;
A
#
# COMPACT_ATOMS: atom_id res chain seq x y z
N MET A 1 1.29 17.92 3.22
CA MET A 1 -0.15 17.75 3.52
C MET A 1 -0.68 16.61 2.67
N ILE A 2 -0.83 15.41 3.25
CA ILE A 2 -1.67 14.37 2.66
C ILE A 2 -3.09 14.88 2.87
N GLY A 3 -3.70 15.44 1.83
CA GLY A 3 -5.07 15.92 1.89
C GLY A 3 -6.00 14.73 2.04
N THR A 4 -6.29 14.34 3.28
CA THR A 4 -7.34 13.39 3.62
C THR A 4 -8.67 14.01 3.19
N ARG A 5 -9.04 13.81 1.92
CA ARG A 5 -10.39 14.10 1.46
C ARG A 5 -11.27 13.03 2.10
N VAL A 6 -12.03 13.40 3.12
CA VAL A 6 -13.14 12.57 3.63
C VAL A 6 -14.03 12.30 2.43
N GLY A 7 -13.98 11.06 1.93
CA GLY A 7 -14.71 10.60 0.76
C GLY A 7 -16.13 10.19 1.11
N ALA A 8 -16.89 9.83 0.06
CA ALA A 8 -18.24 9.29 0.14
C ALA A 8 -18.38 8.29 1.30
N GLU A 9 -19.47 8.36 2.07
CA GLU A 9 -19.84 7.41 3.14
C GLU A 9 -18.76 7.11 4.21
N GLY A 10 -17.87 8.06 4.53
CA GLY A 10 -16.89 7.90 5.61
C GLY A 10 -15.65 7.08 5.23
N TRP A 11 -15.42 6.87 3.94
CA TRP A 11 -14.18 6.28 3.42
C TRP A 11 -13.07 7.34 3.33
N THR A 12 -11.85 6.97 3.71
CA THR A 12 -10.67 7.78 3.39
C THR A 12 -10.25 7.47 1.96
N ILE A 13 -10.23 8.47 1.09
CA ILE A 13 -9.75 8.29 -0.29
C ILE A 13 -8.23 8.22 -0.29
N VAL A 14 -7.71 7.06 -0.65
CA VAL A 14 -6.29 6.71 -0.68
C VAL A 14 -5.67 7.07 -2.03
N ASP A 15 -6.38 6.79 -3.12
CA ASP A 15 -6.02 7.23 -4.47
C ASP A 15 -7.23 7.70 -5.28
N LEU A 16 -6.98 8.60 -6.23
CA LEU A 16 -7.97 9.09 -7.15
C LEU A 16 -7.37 9.33 -8.53
N ALA A 17 -7.79 8.52 -9.51
CA ALA A 17 -7.37 8.64 -10.90
C ALA A 17 -8.54 9.13 -11.77
N ARG A 18 -8.31 10.17 -12.57
CA ARG A 18 -9.32 10.74 -13.47
C ARG A 18 -8.66 11.27 -14.74
N GLN A 19 -9.24 10.93 -15.89
CA GLN A 19 -8.69 11.29 -17.19
C GLN A 19 -9.80 11.73 -18.15
N LYS A 20 -9.49 12.71 -19.01
CA LYS A 20 -10.37 13.12 -20.10
C LYS A 20 -10.27 12.11 -21.24
N HIS A 21 -11.41 11.67 -21.73
CA HIS A 21 -11.53 10.72 -22.83
C HIS A 21 -11.94 11.42 -24.14
N TYR A 22 -11.93 10.70 -25.27
CA TYR A 22 -12.14 11.29 -26.60
C TYR A 22 -13.54 11.88 -26.82
N ASP A 23 -14.51 11.51 -25.99
CA ASP A 23 -15.91 11.93 -26.04
C ASP A 23 -16.17 13.19 -25.17
N ASP A 24 -15.13 13.93 -24.84
CA ASP A 24 -15.15 15.13 -23.99
C ASP A 24 -15.69 14.91 -22.57
N ARG A 25 -15.69 13.66 -22.10
CA ARG A 25 -16.06 13.30 -20.73
C ARG A 25 -14.83 12.86 -19.92
N TYR A 26 -14.91 13.06 -18.62
CA TYR A 26 -13.93 12.59 -17.66
C TYR A 26 -14.40 11.30 -17.04
N TYR A 27 -13.57 10.27 -17.15
CA TYR A 27 -13.73 8.98 -16.51
C TYR A 27 -12.71 8.84 -15.40
N GLY A 28 -13.00 7.99 -14.43
CA GLY A 28 -12.04 7.73 -13.38
C GLY A 28 -12.53 6.75 -12.34
N GLN A 29 -11.66 6.54 -11.36
CA GLN A 29 -11.84 5.58 -10.29
C GLN A 29 -11.17 6.09 -9.02
N PHE A 30 -11.53 5.49 -7.89
CA PHE A 30 -10.93 5.75 -6.61
C PHE A 30 -10.62 4.45 -5.89
N LEU A 31 -9.59 4.52 -5.05
CA LEU A 31 -9.27 3.56 -4.02
C LEU A 31 -9.50 4.23 -2.66
N GLY A 32 -10.29 3.61 -1.81
CA GLY A 32 -10.54 4.08 -0.46
C GLY A 32 -10.25 3.02 0.59
N ALA A 33 -10.05 3.45 1.83
CA ALA A 33 -9.86 2.57 2.97
C ALA A 33 -10.55 3.14 4.21
N ARG A 34 -10.95 2.24 5.11
CA ARG A 34 -11.45 2.60 6.44
C ARG A 34 -11.11 1.51 7.43
N GLU A 35 -10.97 1.90 8.68
CA GLU A 35 -10.86 0.94 9.78
C GLU A 35 -12.20 0.22 9.98
N HIS A 36 -12.14 -1.10 10.13
CA HIS A 36 -13.27 -2.00 10.21
C HIS A 36 -13.38 -2.59 11.61
N GLY A 37 -14.35 -2.05 12.36
CA GLY A 37 -14.78 -2.58 13.65
C GLY A 37 -13.73 -2.52 14.77
N PRO A 38 -14.07 -3.00 15.97
CA PRO A 38 -13.21 -2.96 17.16
C PRO A 38 -11.97 -3.88 17.06
N SER A 39 -11.88 -4.73 16.04
CA SER A 39 -10.73 -5.60 15.77
C SER A 39 -9.57 -4.90 15.04
N GLY A 40 -9.73 -3.64 14.61
CA GLY A 40 -8.67 -2.86 13.96
C GLY A 40 -8.27 -3.37 12.56
N GLY A 41 -9.15 -4.11 11.89
CA GLY A 41 -8.92 -4.55 10.50
C GLY A 41 -9.08 -3.37 9.53
N MET A 42 -8.44 -3.41 8.36
CA MET A 42 -8.64 -2.39 7.32
C MET A 42 -9.57 -2.95 6.23
N GLU A 43 -10.68 -2.27 5.99
CA GLU A 43 -11.54 -2.52 4.84
C GLU A 43 -11.13 -1.58 3.70
N TRP A 44 -11.17 -2.10 2.48
CA TRP A 44 -10.83 -1.36 1.26
C TRP A 44 -12.02 -1.29 0.32
N VAL A 45 -12.11 -0.19 -0.44
CA VAL A 45 -13.14 0.02 -1.44
C VAL A 45 -12.53 0.48 -2.74
N VAL A 46 -13.03 -0.07 -3.84
CA VAL A 46 -12.68 0.34 -5.20
C VAL A 46 -13.96 0.73 -5.92
N GLY A 47 -14.02 1.93 -6.46
CA GLY A 47 -15.21 2.40 -7.15
C GLY A 47 -14.90 3.30 -8.33
N ARG A 48 -15.90 3.43 -9.20
CA ARG A 48 -15.86 4.36 -10.33
C ARG A 48 -16.27 5.75 -9.85
N LEU A 49 -15.67 6.75 -10.48
CA LEU A 49 -16.09 8.14 -10.32
C LEU A 49 -17.22 8.45 -11.29
N PHE A 50 -18.04 9.45 -10.95
CA PHE A 50 -19.07 9.92 -11.86
C PHE A 50 -18.47 10.41 -13.18
N VAL A 51 -19.00 9.91 -14.30
CA VAL A 51 -18.59 10.30 -15.64
C VAL A 51 -19.22 11.65 -15.98
N GLY A 52 -18.40 12.69 -16.12
CA GLY A 52 -18.88 14.06 -16.22
C GLY A 52 -18.07 14.95 -17.15
N LYS A 53 -18.50 16.20 -17.31
CA LYS A 53 -17.78 17.20 -18.13
C LYS A 53 -16.67 17.92 -17.37
N SER A 54 -16.63 17.77 -16.04
CA SER A 54 -15.61 18.39 -15.19
C SER A 54 -14.70 17.35 -14.52
N ARG A 55 -13.48 17.78 -14.24
CA ARG A 55 -12.54 17.08 -13.35
C ARG A 55 -13.04 17.03 -11.90
N ASP A 56 -13.89 17.99 -11.51
CA ASP A 56 -14.33 18.19 -10.13
C ASP A 56 -15.65 17.48 -9.78
N ASP A 57 -16.35 16.92 -10.78
CA ASP A 57 -17.59 16.15 -10.61
C ASP A 57 -17.31 14.71 -10.13
N VAL A 58 -16.56 14.58 -9.05
CA VAL A 58 -15.92 13.32 -8.64
C VAL A 58 -16.90 12.31 -8.05
N PHE A 59 -17.68 12.72 -7.04
CA PHE A 59 -18.55 11.84 -6.23
C PHE A 59 -20.05 12.20 -6.38
N ARG A 60 -20.53 12.47 -7.60
CA ARG A 60 -21.97 12.62 -7.83
C ARG A 60 -22.69 11.26 -7.79
N ASP A 61 -23.96 11.27 -7.41
CA ASP A 61 -24.78 10.10 -7.06
C ASP A 61 -24.72 8.94 -8.07
N GLY A 62 -24.76 7.71 -7.54
CA GLY A 62 -25.08 6.48 -8.28
C GLY A 62 -23.89 5.54 -8.55
N GLU A 63 -22.75 6.05 -9.03
CA GLU A 63 -21.63 5.18 -9.47
C GLU A 63 -20.86 4.54 -8.30
N TRP A 64 -20.73 5.25 -7.17
CA TRP A 64 -20.07 4.72 -5.97
C TRP A 64 -20.87 3.58 -5.30
N ALA A 65 -22.18 3.47 -5.56
CA ALA A 65 -23.02 2.39 -5.04
C ALA A 65 -22.64 1.01 -5.63
N TYR A 66 -21.98 1.00 -6.81
CA TYR A 66 -21.46 -0.21 -7.45
C TYR A 66 -20.00 -0.51 -7.07
N SER A 67 -19.48 0.17 -6.05
CA SER A 67 -18.13 -0.06 -5.56
C SER A 67 -17.95 -1.49 -5.03
N LYS A 68 -16.77 -2.05 -5.27
CA LYS A 68 -16.36 -3.34 -4.71
C LYS A 68 -15.70 -3.10 -3.37
N ARG A 69 -16.13 -3.83 -2.36
CA ARG A 69 -15.62 -3.73 -0.99
C ARG A 69 -14.85 -5.01 -0.65
N PHE A 70 -13.72 -4.84 0.01
CA PHE A 70 -12.80 -5.90 0.38
C PHE A 70 -12.60 -5.82 1.90
N ALA A 71 -13.25 -6.73 2.61
CA ALA A 71 -13.15 -6.89 4.05
C ALA A 71 -12.72 -8.32 4.35
N GLY A 72 -11.84 -8.50 5.34
CA GLY A 72 -11.42 -9.82 5.77
C GLY A 72 -10.65 -9.76 7.08
N PRO A 73 -10.41 -10.92 7.71
CA PRO A 73 -9.67 -11.01 8.95
C PRO A 73 -8.19 -10.60 8.81
N ARG A 74 -7.66 -10.60 7.57
CA ARG A 74 -6.30 -10.18 7.22
C ARG A 74 -6.36 -8.94 6.34
N SER A 75 -6.01 -7.79 6.91
CA SER A 75 -6.00 -6.49 6.22
C SER A 75 -5.13 -6.49 4.95
N THR A 76 -4.04 -7.27 4.94
CA THR A 76 -3.10 -7.37 3.82
C THR A 76 -3.74 -8.05 2.61
N ASP A 77 -4.46 -9.17 2.82
CA ASP A 77 -5.15 -9.88 1.74
C ASP A 77 -6.26 -9.01 1.14
N SER A 78 -6.94 -8.21 1.97
CA SER A 78 -7.95 -7.26 1.51
C SER A 78 -7.34 -6.12 0.68
N ALA A 79 -6.15 -5.63 1.08
CA ALA A 79 -5.42 -4.61 0.33
C ALA A 79 -4.94 -5.13 -1.03
N ASP A 80 -4.44 -6.36 -1.11
CA ASP A 80 -4.03 -6.98 -2.39
C ASP A 80 -5.22 -7.20 -3.33
N ALA A 81 -6.34 -7.70 -2.80
CA ALA A 81 -7.56 -7.89 -3.60
C ALA A 81 -8.10 -6.55 -4.11
N ALA A 82 -8.04 -5.49 -3.29
CA ALA A 82 -8.40 -4.14 -3.71
C ALA A 82 -7.44 -3.59 -4.77
N LEU A 83 -6.12 -3.81 -4.61
CA LEU A 83 -5.12 -3.43 -5.61
C LEU A 83 -5.39 -4.08 -6.97
N GLU A 84 -5.61 -5.39 -6.98
CA GLU A 84 -5.93 -6.14 -8.21
C GLU A 84 -7.22 -5.60 -8.86
N ALA A 85 -8.26 -5.36 -8.06
CA ALA A 85 -9.51 -4.82 -8.56
C ALA A 85 -9.38 -3.39 -9.12
N TYR A 86 -8.55 -2.55 -8.50
CA TYR A 86 -8.30 -1.16 -8.92
C TYR A 86 -7.46 -1.09 -10.20
N VAL A 87 -6.46 -1.98 -10.35
CA VAL A 87 -5.72 -2.14 -11.61
C VAL A 87 -6.65 -2.64 -12.71
N LYS A 88 -7.47 -3.67 -12.44
CA LYS A 88 -8.44 -4.17 -13.42
C LYS A 88 -9.44 -3.10 -13.87
N MET A 89 -9.97 -2.31 -12.94
CA MET A 89 -10.93 -1.24 -13.23
C MET A 89 -10.30 -0.07 -14.00
N SER A 90 -8.98 0.11 -13.95
CA SER A 90 -8.29 1.18 -14.70
C SER A 90 -8.46 1.07 -16.21
N HIS A 91 -8.59 -0.17 -16.72
CA HIS A 91 -8.87 -0.44 -18.13
C HIS A 91 -10.31 -0.06 -18.51
N GLU A 92 -11.27 -0.30 -17.61
CA GLU A 92 -12.69 0.01 -17.82
C GLU A 92 -13.00 1.51 -17.68
N THR A 93 -12.13 2.25 -16.98
CA THR A 93 -12.28 3.69 -16.71
C THR A 93 -11.31 4.55 -17.51
N PHE A 94 -10.56 3.96 -18.45
CA PHE A 94 -9.63 4.64 -19.36
C PHE A 94 -8.55 5.48 -18.66
N VAL A 95 -8.19 5.13 -17.42
CA VAL A 95 -7.10 5.77 -16.66
C VAL A 95 -5.82 4.93 -16.65
N TRP A 96 -5.84 3.77 -17.30
CA TRP A 96 -4.68 2.89 -17.36
C TRP A 96 -3.54 3.51 -18.18
N ASP A 97 -2.36 3.54 -17.59
CA ASP A 97 -1.08 3.66 -18.29
C ASP A 97 0.01 2.85 -17.54
N ARG A 98 1.20 2.72 -18.14
CA ARG A 98 2.31 1.97 -17.53
C ARG A 98 2.79 2.55 -16.20
N ILE A 99 2.61 3.85 -15.98
CA ILE A 99 3.03 4.54 -14.76
C ILE A 99 2.00 4.30 -13.65
N PHE A 100 0.72 4.22 -13.99
CA PHE A 100 -0.39 3.93 -13.08
C PHE A 100 -0.16 2.59 -12.39
N GLU A 101 0.12 1.52 -13.14
CA GLU A 101 0.34 0.19 -12.58
C GLU A 101 1.51 0.16 -11.58
N GLN A 102 2.61 0.85 -11.91
CA GLN A 102 3.77 0.96 -11.01
C GLN A 102 3.44 1.74 -9.73
N ARG A 103 2.69 2.84 -9.84
CA ARG A 103 2.38 3.73 -8.72
C ARG A 103 1.29 3.20 -7.80
N THR A 104 0.40 2.34 -8.31
CA THR A 104 -0.79 1.93 -7.55
C THR A 104 -0.41 1.21 -6.25
N GLY A 105 0.57 0.30 -6.30
CA GLY A 105 1.07 -0.36 -5.09
C GLY A 105 1.72 0.61 -4.10
N GLU A 106 2.42 1.64 -4.60
CA GLU A 106 3.05 2.65 -3.73
C GLU A 106 2.01 3.47 -2.96
N VAL A 107 0.81 3.68 -3.50
CA VAL A 107 -0.23 4.43 -2.82
C VAL A 107 -0.73 3.68 -1.59
N ILE A 108 -0.88 2.35 -1.68
CA ILE A 108 -1.19 1.49 -0.51
C ILE A 108 -0.05 1.55 0.50
N ASP A 109 1.19 1.37 0.04
CA ASP A 109 2.38 1.41 0.92
C ASP A 109 2.47 2.74 1.69
N ARG A 110 2.19 3.87 1.02
CA ARG A 110 2.17 5.20 1.66
C ARG A 110 1.03 5.36 2.65
N TYR A 111 -0.17 4.86 2.33
CA TYR A 111 -1.31 4.93 3.24
C TYR A 111 -1.05 4.12 4.51
N LEU A 112 -0.53 2.90 4.37
CA LEU A 112 -0.20 2.02 5.50
C LEU A 112 0.99 2.53 6.34
N ALA A 113 1.94 3.25 5.73
CA ALA A 113 3.02 3.89 6.48
C ALA A 113 2.50 4.90 7.51
N GLY A 114 1.32 5.47 7.27
CA GLY A 114 0.67 6.45 8.13
C GLY A 114 1.23 7.86 7.95
N PRO A 115 0.68 8.85 8.66
CA PRO A 115 1.14 10.23 8.59
C PRO A 115 2.50 10.41 9.24
N GLU A 116 3.15 11.53 8.92
CA GLU A 116 4.31 11.97 9.66
C GLU A 116 3.96 12.28 11.12
N VAL A 117 4.76 11.75 12.04
CA VAL A 117 4.66 12.02 13.47
C VAL A 117 5.75 13.03 13.82
N ALA A 118 5.36 14.17 14.38
CA ALA A 118 6.30 15.17 14.86
C ALA A 118 7.25 14.56 15.90
N ASP A 119 8.53 14.92 15.83
CA ASP A 119 9.59 14.45 16.74
C ASP A 119 9.91 12.94 16.69
N ALA A 120 9.34 12.19 15.75
CA ALA A 120 9.73 10.79 15.54
C ALA A 120 11.19 10.71 15.04
N PRO A 121 11.98 9.72 15.51
CA PRO A 121 13.35 9.56 15.07
C PRO A 121 13.42 9.29 13.58
N LYS A 122 14.48 9.80 12.92
CA LYS A 122 14.78 9.39 11.55
C LYS A 122 15.32 7.97 11.57
N LEU A 123 14.81 7.12 10.69
CA LEU A 123 15.21 5.72 10.58
C LEU A 123 15.67 5.41 9.14
N SER A 124 16.59 4.47 9.01
CA SER A 124 16.86 3.81 7.74
C SER A 124 15.97 2.58 7.61
N ALA A 125 15.43 2.34 6.42
CA ALA A 125 14.73 1.11 6.07
C ALA A 125 15.65 0.22 5.24
N GLY A 126 15.63 -1.09 5.46
CA GLY A 126 16.43 -1.98 4.64
C GLY A 126 15.94 -3.42 4.64
N TRP A 127 16.47 -4.16 3.69
CA TRP A 127 16.32 -5.60 3.58
C TRP A 127 17.62 -6.24 3.09
N GLN A 128 17.84 -7.48 3.46
CA GLN A 128 18.91 -8.32 2.94
C GLN A 128 18.43 -9.74 2.80
N GLN A 129 18.97 -10.47 1.83
CA GLN A 129 18.82 -11.90 1.72
C GLN A 129 19.54 -12.59 2.89
N SER A 130 18.79 -13.34 3.68
CA SER A 130 19.30 -14.25 4.71
C SER A 130 20.12 -15.34 4.02
N SER A 131 21.39 -15.46 4.38
CA SER A 131 22.35 -16.32 3.68
C SER A 131 21.98 -17.80 3.84
N ALA A 132 21.44 -18.42 2.80
CA ALA A 132 21.30 -19.88 2.75
C ALA A 132 22.55 -20.56 2.20
N ASN A 133 23.29 -19.95 1.25
CA ASN A 133 24.31 -20.66 0.45
C ASN A 133 25.53 -19.82 0.00
N GLY A 134 26.14 -19.01 0.88
CA GLY A 134 27.47 -18.41 0.62
C GLY A 134 27.59 -17.49 -0.61
N GLY A 135 26.47 -17.06 -1.21
CA GLY A 135 26.44 -16.08 -2.28
C GLY A 135 26.74 -14.65 -1.79
N MET A 136 26.98 -13.74 -2.73
CA MET A 136 27.14 -12.32 -2.43
C MET A 136 25.89 -11.80 -1.68
N PRO A 137 26.05 -10.99 -0.62
CA PRO A 137 24.91 -10.44 0.10
C PRO A 137 24.09 -9.53 -0.84
N VAL A 138 22.85 -9.94 -1.12
CA VAL A 138 21.89 -9.14 -1.88
C VAL A 138 21.05 -8.37 -0.88
N GLY A 139 20.91 -7.07 -1.08
CA GLY A 139 20.08 -6.24 -0.20
C GLY A 139 20.05 -4.79 -0.66
N SER A 140 19.18 -4.02 -0.01
CA SER A 140 19.07 -2.58 -0.21
C SER A 140 18.72 -1.91 1.10
N HIS A 141 19.18 -0.68 1.27
CA HIS A 141 18.80 0.16 2.39
C HIS A 141 18.67 1.61 1.95
N THR A 142 17.90 2.38 2.71
CA THR A 142 17.80 3.82 2.55
C THR A 142 18.81 4.52 3.46
N VAL A 143 19.07 5.80 3.17
CA VAL A 143 19.60 6.73 4.18
C VAL A 143 18.59 6.91 5.33
N TYR A 144 18.96 7.67 6.36
CA TYR A 144 18.01 8.05 7.42
C TYR A 144 16.93 8.98 6.88
N LEU A 145 15.68 8.52 6.95
CA LEU A 145 14.50 9.21 6.47
C LEU A 145 13.55 9.51 7.64
N PRO A 146 12.64 10.50 7.49
CA PRO A 146 11.52 10.65 8.41
C PRO A 146 10.80 9.33 8.65
N PHE A 147 10.31 9.09 9.87
CA PHE A 147 9.81 7.78 10.30
C PHE A 147 8.76 7.17 9.35
N HIS A 148 7.79 7.97 8.92
CA HIS A 148 6.76 7.52 7.96
C HIS A 148 7.35 7.13 6.59
N GLN A 149 8.38 7.83 6.11
CA GLN A 149 9.03 7.49 4.84
C GLN A 149 9.82 6.19 4.96
N ALA A 150 10.50 5.97 6.09
CA ALA A 150 11.19 4.71 6.35
C ALA A 150 10.20 3.53 6.37
N LYS A 151 9.04 3.68 7.05
CA LYS A 151 7.97 2.66 7.00
C LYS A 151 7.49 2.40 5.57
N TYR A 152 7.25 3.46 4.79
CA TYR A 152 6.89 3.34 3.37
C TYR A 152 7.90 2.51 2.58
N TYR A 153 9.19 2.81 2.68
CA TYR A 153 10.22 2.05 1.96
C TYR A 153 10.30 0.59 2.42
N LEU A 154 10.10 0.32 3.71
CA LEU A 154 10.09 -1.05 4.21
C LEU A 154 8.90 -1.86 3.68
N LEU A 155 7.71 -1.27 3.63
CA LEU A 155 6.52 -1.88 3.01
C LEU A 155 6.73 -2.12 1.50
N HIS A 156 7.32 -1.14 0.81
CA HIS A 156 7.68 -1.27 -0.59
C HIS A 156 8.66 -2.44 -0.83
N PHE A 157 9.71 -2.58 0.01
CA PHE A 157 10.65 -3.69 -0.08
C PHE A 157 9.98 -5.04 0.16
N LEU A 158 9.11 -5.15 1.18
CA LEU A 158 8.32 -6.36 1.44
C LEU A 158 7.50 -6.77 0.21
N ARG A 159 6.80 -5.81 -0.42
CA ARG A 159 6.01 -6.07 -1.64
C ARG A 159 6.88 -6.46 -2.83
N ALA A 160 8.01 -5.78 -3.05
CA ALA A 160 8.88 -6.02 -4.21
C ALA A 160 9.59 -7.39 -4.15
N THR A 161 10.00 -7.82 -2.96
CA THR A 161 10.76 -9.07 -2.74
C THR A 161 9.87 -10.31 -2.59
N GLN A 162 8.55 -10.12 -2.52
CA GLN A 162 7.57 -11.20 -2.40
C GLN A 162 7.58 -12.18 -3.58
N LEU A 163 7.77 -11.68 -4.81
CA LEU A 163 7.79 -12.51 -6.03
C LEU A 163 8.98 -13.49 -6.05
N SER A 164 10.07 -13.15 -5.34
CA SER A 164 11.27 -13.98 -5.22
C SER A 164 11.20 -14.98 -4.07
N ALA A 165 10.23 -14.83 -3.16
CA ALA A 165 10.07 -15.67 -1.97
C ALA A 165 9.34 -17.00 -2.25
N MET A 166 9.59 -17.62 -3.42
CA MET A 166 8.86 -18.79 -3.93
C MET A 166 8.52 -19.83 -2.83
N GLN A 167 7.25 -20.24 -2.88
CA GLN A 167 6.45 -21.10 -2.01
C GLN A 167 6.99 -22.51 -1.68
N HIS A 168 8.26 -22.83 -1.91
CA HIS A 168 8.71 -24.23 -1.92
C HIS A 168 9.85 -24.61 -0.99
N LEU A 169 10.35 -23.71 -0.14
CA LEU A 169 11.44 -24.04 0.77
C LEU A 169 11.30 -23.30 2.10
N THR A 170 10.28 -23.65 2.87
CA THR A 170 10.04 -23.09 4.21
C THR A 170 10.93 -23.76 5.25
N GLN A 171 12.19 -23.33 5.35
CA GLN A 171 12.96 -23.55 6.57
C GLN A 171 12.82 -22.31 7.46
N GLY A 172 12.18 -22.47 8.63
CA GLY A 172 12.24 -21.50 9.73
C GLY A 172 11.32 -20.27 9.68
N ILE A 173 10.24 -20.25 8.86
CA ILE A 173 9.30 -19.12 8.83
C ILE A 173 8.77 -18.82 10.25
N THR A 174 9.08 -17.62 10.76
CA THR A 174 8.58 -17.13 12.05
C THR A 174 7.36 -16.21 11.90
N LEU A 175 7.15 -15.60 10.73
CA LEU A 175 6.05 -14.67 10.44
C LEU A 175 5.45 -14.89 9.04
N ASP A 176 4.12 -14.83 8.92
CA ASP A 176 3.43 -14.71 7.63
C ASP A 176 3.44 -13.27 7.11
N ARG A 177 3.03 -13.05 5.84
CA ARG A 177 3.06 -11.73 5.21
C ARG A 177 2.20 -10.72 5.97
N HIS A 178 1.04 -11.15 6.44
CA HIS A 178 0.13 -10.28 7.15
C HIS A 178 0.77 -9.81 8.45
N GLN A 179 1.40 -10.71 9.20
CA GLN A 179 2.13 -10.38 10.42
C GLN A 179 3.32 -9.44 10.13
N ALA A 180 4.06 -9.65 9.04
CA ALA A 180 5.16 -8.75 8.65
C ALA A 180 4.67 -7.33 8.32
N VAL A 181 3.59 -7.20 7.53
CA VAL A 181 2.99 -5.90 7.19
C VAL A 181 2.39 -5.22 8.42
N ASP A 182 1.71 -5.98 9.29
CA ASP A 182 1.12 -5.47 10.53
C ASP A 182 2.20 -4.97 11.50
N LEU A 183 3.30 -5.70 11.63
CA LEU A 183 4.46 -5.30 12.43
C LEU A 183 5.04 -3.96 11.95
N VAL A 184 5.23 -3.79 10.64
CA VAL A 184 5.72 -2.52 10.09
C VAL A 184 4.70 -1.41 10.29
N THR A 185 3.42 -1.68 10.05
CA THR A 185 2.34 -0.68 10.19
C THR A 185 2.21 -0.17 11.62
N LYS A 186 2.34 -1.06 12.62
CA LYS A 186 2.25 -0.76 14.06
C LYS A 186 3.56 -0.33 14.70
N ALA A 187 4.68 -0.40 13.98
CA ALA A 187 5.98 0.00 14.50
C ALA A 187 5.94 1.47 14.97
N THR A 188 6.50 1.71 16.16
CA THR A 188 6.70 3.05 16.75
C THR A 188 8.18 3.42 16.86
N GLY A 189 9.07 2.59 16.32
CA GLY A 189 10.52 2.75 16.40
C GLY A 189 11.26 1.69 15.58
N PRO A 190 12.57 1.47 15.86
CA PRO A 190 13.36 0.44 15.20
C PRO A 190 12.73 -0.95 15.34
N VAL A 191 12.77 -1.72 14.26
CA VAL A 191 12.28 -3.11 14.21
C VAL A 191 13.20 -3.94 13.32
N ARG A 192 13.31 -5.24 13.59
CA ARG A 192 14.02 -6.19 12.73
C ARG A 192 13.31 -7.53 12.77
N PHE A 193 13.06 -8.12 11.62
CA PHE A 193 12.35 -9.40 11.52
C PHE A 193 12.73 -10.16 10.26
N GLU A 194 12.48 -11.47 10.25
CA GLU A 194 12.69 -12.34 9.10
C GLU A 194 11.36 -12.68 8.44
N TYR A 195 11.33 -12.64 7.11
CA TYR A 195 10.20 -13.07 6.30
C TYR A 195 10.71 -13.76 5.03
N GLY A 196 10.36 -15.04 4.87
CA GLY A 196 10.94 -15.90 3.83
C GLY A 196 12.46 -15.99 3.97
N TYR A 197 13.18 -15.68 2.89
CA TYR A 197 14.65 -15.67 2.84
C TYR A 197 15.26 -14.29 3.08
N HIS A 198 14.53 -13.37 3.69
CA HIS A 198 14.99 -12.00 3.83
C HIS A 198 14.85 -11.53 5.27
N THR A 199 15.86 -10.80 5.74
CA THR A 199 15.77 -10.00 6.96
C THR A 199 15.40 -8.58 6.56
N TYR A 200 14.42 -8.00 7.25
CA TYR A 200 13.93 -6.63 7.06
C TYR A 200 14.16 -5.82 8.33
N TRP A 201 14.40 -4.52 8.20
CA TRP A 201 14.58 -3.66 9.38
C TRP A 201 14.19 -2.18 9.16
N LEU A 202 13.83 -1.55 10.27
CA LEU A 202 13.97 -0.11 10.52
C LEU A 202 15.08 0.08 11.55
N ALA A 203 16.12 0.86 11.24
CA ALA A 203 17.24 1.10 12.14
C ALA A 203 17.42 2.60 12.44
N ALA A 204 17.65 2.92 13.70
CA ALA A 204 18.06 4.26 14.12
C ALA A 204 19.55 4.49 13.83
N GLU A 205 19.95 5.75 13.89
CA GLU A 205 21.36 6.13 13.78
C GLU A 205 22.20 5.46 14.88
N PRO A 206 23.36 4.86 14.58
CA PRO A 206 24.26 4.38 15.61
C PRO A 206 24.76 5.58 16.41
N SER A 207 24.43 5.60 17.69
CA SER A 207 24.90 6.56 18.69
C SER A 207 26.40 6.48 18.92
#